data_AF-A0A182EKV8-F1
#
_entry.id   AF-A0A182EKV8-F1
#
_cell.length_a   1.000
_cell.length_b   1.000
_cell.length_c   1.000
_cell.angle_alpha   90.00
_cell.angle_beta   90.00
_cell.angle_gamma   90.00
#
_symmetry.space_group_name_H-M   'P 1'
#
loop_
_entity.id
_entity.type
_entity.pdbx_description
1 polymer ?
#
loop_
_entity_poly.entity_id
_entity_poly.type
_entity_poly.pdbx_seq_one_letter_code
_entity_poly.pdbx_strand_id
1 'polypeptide(L)'
;MCRTGFTLRPCTGLLSARDFLANLAFRVFQTTMYVRHHNSPHHTPEPDLIHEFIGHCPMLANPFIAQLSQQIGLLSLGATDEQIEQLATLYWFTIEFGLCRQNDQLKAIGAGLLSSYGELTHACSDEPQHVTFDPQRTALQPYKDSNYQPLYFVVDSIYDATIKLRAFAQNFQRPFAVIYDPYTESVEIIKEMKDLKNGLNRFKGELSSFTEAVASLEKKCG
;
A
#
# COMPACT_ATOMS: atom_id res chain seq x y z
N MET A 1 -2.19 -14.56 4.26
CA MET A 1 -0.83 -14.82 3.75
C MET A 1 0.16 -14.86 4.90
N CYS A 2 0.83 -15.99 5.11
CA CYS A 2 1.70 -16.21 6.27
C CYS A 2 2.97 -15.33 6.31
N ARG A 3 3.29 -14.57 5.27
CA ARG A 3 4.56 -13.80 5.15
C ARG A 3 4.52 -12.39 5.73
N THR A 4 3.39 -11.70 5.64
CA THR A 4 3.29 -10.25 5.97
C THR A 4 2.17 -9.93 6.96
N GLY A 5 1.41 -10.94 7.39
CA GLY A 5 0.22 -10.75 8.22
C GLY A 5 -1.01 -10.25 7.45
N PHE A 6 -0.91 -10.02 6.13
CA PHE A 6 -2.07 -9.70 5.32
C PHE A 6 -3.04 -10.87 5.18
N THR A 7 -4.33 -10.61 5.28
CA THR A 7 -5.41 -11.57 5.09
C THR A 7 -6.34 -11.12 3.97
N LEU A 8 -7.06 -12.07 3.37
CA LEU A 8 -8.04 -11.80 2.32
C LEU A 8 -9.43 -11.91 2.93
N ARG A 9 -10.32 -10.98 2.56
CA ARG A 9 -11.73 -11.01 2.93
C ARG A 9 -12.58 -10.96 1.64
N PRO A 10 -13.46 -11.93 1.40
CA PRO A 10 -14.37 -11.87 0.26
C PRO A 10 -15.26 -10.63 0.30
N CYS A 11 -15.37 -9.92 -0.82
CA CYS A 11 -16.35 -8.85 -1.02
C CYS A 11 -17.21 -9.14 -2.27
N THR A 12 -18.44 -8.65 -2.27
CA THR A 12 -19.40 -8.88 -3.35
C THR A 12 -19.23 -7.91 -4.53
N GLY A 13 -18.37 -6.90 -4.40
CA GLY A 13 -18.13 -5.88 -5.42
C GLY A 13 -17.23 -4.74 -4.91
N LEU A 14 -17.18 -3.65 -5.68
CA LEU A 14 -16.41 -2.45 -5.36
C LEU A 14 -16.93 -1.79 -4.08
N LEU A 15 -16.03 -1.61 -3.11
CA LEU A 15 -16.30 -0.87 -1.87
C LEU A 15 -16.10 0.63 -2.09
N SER A 16 -16.64 1.45 -1.17
CA SER A 16 -16.23 2.85 -1.10
C SER A 16 -14.72 2.94 -0.83
N ALA A 17 -14.06 3.99 -1.35
CA ALA A 17 -12.63 4.19 -1.09
C ALA A 17 -12.32 4.23 0.40
N ARG A 18 -13.18 4.85 1.21
CA ARG A 18 -13.06 4.91 2.66
C ARG A 18 -13.06 3.52 3.30
N ASP A 19 -14.01 2.68 2.93
CA ASP A 19 -14.13 1.33 3.51
C ASP A 19 -12.98 0.43 3.04
N PHE A 20 -12.62 0.48 1.76
CA PHE A 20 -11.50 -0.28 1.22
C PHE A 20 -10.19 0.09 1.94
N LEU A 21 -9.85 1.37 1.99
CA LEU A 21 -8.63 1.85 2.64
C LEU A 21 -8.65 1.55 4.16
N ALA A 22 -9.79 1.67 4.83
CA ALA A 22 -9.89 1.33 6.25
C ALA A 22 -9.53 -0.13 6.52
N ASN A 23 -9.90 -1.08 5.64
CA ASN A 23 -9.51 -2.48 5.80
C ASN A 23 -8.00 -2.70 5.63
N LEU A 24 -7.33 -1.94 4.76
CA LEU A 24 -5.87 -2.01 4.61
C LEU A 24 -5.13 -1.66 5.91
N ALA A 25 -5.70 -0.78 6.75
CA ALA A 25 -5.13 -0.43 8.06
C ALA A 25 -4.93 -1.65 8.97
N PHE A 26 -5.81 -2.65 8.82
CA PHE A 26 -5.80 -3.91 9.57
C PHE A 26 -5.13 -5.05 8.82
N ARG A 27 -4.41 -4.74 7.73
CA ARG A 27 -3.84 -5.74 6.81
C ARG A 27 -4.91 -6.70 6.25
N VAL A 28 -6.13 -6.22 6.06
CA VAL A 28 -7.22 -6.96 5.42
C VAL A 28 -7.36 -6.41 4.00
N PHE A 29 -7.10 -7.26 3.02
CA PHE A 29 -7.35 -6.94 1.62
C PHE A 29 -8.69 -7.52 1.19
N GLN A 30 -9.57 -6.66 0.69
CA GLN A 30 -10.91 -7.05 0.23
C GLN A 30 -10.79 -7.59 -1.19
N THR A 31 -11.33 -8.78 -1.43
CA THR A 31 -11.07 -9.57 -2.64
C THR A 31 -12.38 -10.02 -3.26
N THR A 32 -12.57 -9.75 -4.55
CA THR A 32 -13.70 -10.28 -5.29
C THR A 32 -13.52 -11.78 -5.58
N MET A 33 -14.64 -12.50 -5.73
CA MET A 33 -14.65 -13.95 -5.93
C MET A 33 -15.13 -14.38 -7.31
N TYR A 34 -15.57 -13.43 -8.14
CA TYR A 34 -16.02 -13.71 -9.51
C TYR A 34 -14.84 -13.64 -10.48
N VAL A 35 -14.99 -14.27 -11.66
CA VAL A 35 -14.00 -14.23 -12.74
C VAL A 35 -14.59 -13.47 -13.92
N ARG A 36 -13.76 -12.70 -14.63
CA ARG A 36 -14.14 -11.93 -15.82
C ARG A 36 -14.80 -12.80 -16.90
N HIS A 37 -15.59 -12.16 -17.77
CA HIS A 37 -16.27 -12.84 -18.86
C HIS A 37 -15.27 -13.40 -19.90
N HIS A 38 -15.48 -14.64 -20.34
CA HIS A 38 -14.57 -15.35 -21.24
C HIS A 38 -14.37 -14.71 -22.63
N ASN A 39 -15.29 -13.83 -23.05
CA ASN A 39 -15.15 -13.06 -24.31
C ASN A 39 -14.06 -11.98 -24.24
N SER A 40 -13.68 -11.54 -23.03
CA SER A 40 -12.66 -10.51 -22.81
C SER A 40 -11.64 -10.98 -21.77
N PRO A 41 -10.89 -12.07 -22.03
CA PRO A 41 -10.01 -12.67 -21.03
C PRO A 41 -8.80 -11.77 -20.70
N HIS A 42 -8.39 -10.94 -21.65
CA HIS A 42 -7.18 -10.12 -21.55
C HIS A 42 -7.40 -8.77 -20.85
N HIS A 43 -8.65 -8.35 -20.62
CA HIS A 43 -8.98 -7.07 -20.00
C HIS A 43 -10.34 -7.11 -19.31
N THR A 44 -10.42 -6.56 -18.11
CA THR A 44 -11.66 -6.37 -17.37
C THR A 44 -11.66 -4.98 -16.72
N PRO A 45 -12.74 -4.20 -16.83
CA PRO A 45 -12.85 -2.91 -16.12
C PRO A 45 -13.06 -3.10 -14.61
N GLU A 46 -13.60 -4.25 -14.19
CA GLU A 46 -13.84 -4.56 -12.79
C GLU A 46 -12.75 -5.50 -12.26
N PRO A 47 -12.28 -5.33 -11.00
CA PRO A 47 -11.25 -6.18 -10.41
C PRO A 47 -11.82 -7.56 -10.11
N ASP A 48 -11.60 -8.51 -11.01
CA ASP A 48 -12.00 -9.91 -10.84
C ASP A 48 -10.96 -10.71 -10.03
N LEU A 49 -11.30 -11.94 -9.64
CA LEU A 49 -10.43 -12.82 -8.85
C LEU A 49 -9.01 -12.97 -9.46
N ILE A 50 -8.90 -12.97 -10.79
CA ILE A 50 -7.61 -13.07 -11.49
C ILE A 50 -6.75 -11.83 -11.20
N HIS A 51 -7.33 -10.64 -11.30
CA HIS A 51 -6.67 -9.38 -10.95
C HIS A 51 -6.16 -9.40 -9.50
N GLU A 52 -7.01 -9.85 -8.58
CA GLU A 52 -6.65 -9.90 -7.15
C GLU A 52 -5.51 -10.89 -6.88
N PHE A 53 -5.55 -12.08 -7.50
CA PHE A 53 -4.60 -13.16 -7.24
C PHE A 53 -3.26 -13.03 -7.98
N ILE A 54 -3.27 -12.46 -9.18
CA ILE A 54 -2.05 -12.29 -10.00
C ILE A 54 -1.43 -10.90 -9.77
N GLY A 55 -2.26 -9.88 -9.59
CA GLY A 55 -1.83 -8.51 -9.36
C GLY A 55 -1.47 -8.25 -7.90
N HIS A 56 -2.46 -8.23 -7.01
CA HIS A 56 -2.27 -7.78 -5.62
C HIS A 56 -1.57 -8.81 -4.74
N CYS A 57 -2.02 -10.07 -4.80
CA CYS A 57 -1.59 -11.12 -3.87
C CYS A 57 -0.05 -11.32 -3.83
N PRO A 58 0.67 -11.39 -4.96
CA PRO A 58 2.13 -11.54 -4.94
C PRO A 58 2.83 -10.32 -4.34
N MET A 59 2.30 -9.12 -4.60
CA MET A 59 2.86 -7.88 -4.08
C MET A 59 2.63 -7.73 -2.58
N LEU A 60 1.46 -8.13 -2.06
CA LEU A 60 1.16 -8.12 -0.61
C LEU A 60 1.99 -9.16 0.18
N ALA A 61 2.61 -10.13 -0.48
CA ALA A 61 3.58 -11.02 0.14
C ALA A 61 4.96 -10.37 0.33
N ASN A 62 5.22 -9.19 -0.24
CA ASN A 62 6.40 -8.37 0.01
C ASN A 62 6.17 -7.47 1.23
N PRO A 63 7.07 -7.47 2.23
CA PRO A 63 6.87 -6.71 3.47
C PRO A 63 6.84 -5.19 3.26
N PHE A 64 7.55 -4.65 2.28
CA PHE A 64 7.56 -3.21 2.01
C PHE A 64 6.25 -2.75 1.37
N ILE A 65 5.71 -3.52 0.41
CA ILE A 65 4.40 -3.21 -0.18
C ILE A 65 3.30 -3.38 0.86
N ALA A 66 3.33 -4.45 1.64
CA ALA A 66 2.38 -4.64 2.74
C ALA A 66 2.41 -3.46 3.73
N GLN A 67 3.60 -2.96 4.06
CA GLN A 67 3.75 -1.79 4.92
C GLN A 67 3.22 -0.51 4.28
N LEU A 68 3.50 -0.27 2.99
CA LEU A 68 2.97 0.87 2.26
C LEU A 68 1.44 0.83 2.20
N SER A 69 0.86 -0.31 1.82
CA SER A 69 -0.59 -0.50 1.76
C SER A 69 -1.25 -0.29 3.13
N GLN A 70 -0.66 -0.84 4.20
CA GLN A 70 -1.14 -0.61 5.56
C GLN A 70 -1.01 0.86 5.97
N GLN A 71 0.08 1.54 5.60
CA GLN A 71 0.30 2.94 5.91
C GLN A 71 -0.77 3.83 5.26
N ILE A 72 -1.10 3.60 3.99
CA ILE A 72 -2.22 4.30 3.32
C ILE A 72 -3.51 4.07 4.10
N GLY A 73 -3.79 2.83 4.51
CA GLY A 73 -4.97 2.51 5.30
C GLY A 73 -5.02 3.21 6.66
N LEU A 74 -3.92 3.24 7.42
CA LEU A 74 -3.86 3.93 8.72
C LEU A 74 -4.07 5.45 8.58
N LEU A 75 -3.57 6.03 7.48
CA LEU A 75 -3.76 7.45 7.18
C LEU A 75 -5.21 7.79 6.84
N SER A 76 -5.99 6.84 6.30
CA SER A 76 -7.40 7.02 5.94
C SER A 76 -8.33 7.09 7.16
N LEU A 77 -7.93 6.48 8.29
CA LEU A 77 -8.77 6.40 9.50
C LEU A 77 -9.03 7.80 10.09
N GLY A 78 -10.27 8.27 9.98
CA GLY A 78 -10.67 9.60 10.45
C GLY A 78 -10.22 10.76 9.56
N ALA A 79 -9.75 10.48 8.34
CA ALA A 79 -9.46 11.49 7.33
C ALA A 79 -10.76 12.07 6.72
N THR A 80 -10.71 13.31 6.25
CA THR A 80 -11.81 13.95 5.49
C THR A 80 -12.02 13.27 4.14
N ASP A 81 -13.16 13.48 3.47
CA ASP A 81 -13.40 12.88 2.16
C ASP A 81 -12.38 13.31 1.10
N GLU A 82 -11.98 14.59 1.10
CA GLU A 82 -10.91 15.11 0.23
C GLU A 82 -9.58 14.37 0.45
N GLN A 83 -9.22 14.10 1.71
CA GLN A 83 -8.02 13.33 2.03
C GLN A 83 -8.15 11.85 1.65
N ILE A 84 -9.36 11.27 1.72
CA ILE A 84 -9.62 9.91 1.22
C ILE A 84 -9.41 9.85 -0.28
N GLU A 85 -9.89 10.83 -1.05
CA GLU A 85 -9.67 10.90 -2.50
C GLU A 85 -8.18 11.03 -2.84
N GLN A 86 -7.45 11.87 -2.11
CA GLN A 86 -5.99 11.98 -2.24
C GLN A 86 -5.28 10.65 -1.97
N LEU A 87 -5.64 9.95 -0.89
CA LEU A 87 -5.07 8.65 -0.55
C LEU A 87 -5.45 7.55 -1.55
N ALA A 88 -6.67 7.57 -2.07
CA ALA A 88 -7.12 6.65 -3.12
C ALA A 88 -6.36 6.89 -4.42
N THR A 89 -6.10 8.15 -4.78
CA THR A 89 -5.28 8.52 -5.94
C THR A 89 -3.82 8.09 -5.75
N LEU A 90 -3.27 8.24 -4.55
CA LEU A 90 -1.94 7.73 -4.22
C LEU A 90 -1.89 6.19 -4.32
N TYR A 91 -2.93 5.50 -3.84
CA TYR A 91 -3.07 4.05 -4.00
C TYR A 91 -3.10 3.66 -5.48
N TRP A 92 -3.91 4.34 -6.28
CA TRP A 92 -4.00 4.14 -7.73
C TRP A 92 -2.64 4.24 -8.41
N PHE A 93 -1.90 5.32 -8.19
CA PHE A 93 -0.61 5.54 -8.85
C PHE A 93 0.58 4.80 -8.21
N THR A 94 0.36 3.99 -7.18
CA THR A 94 1.42 3.17 -6.56
C THR A 94 1.09 1.69 -6.54
N ILE A 95 0.05 1.28 -5.81
CA ILE A 95 -0.31 -0.13 -5.64
C ILE A 95 -1.08 -0.66 -6.87
N GLU A 96 -1.79 0.19 -7.60
CA GLU A 96 -2.59 -0.22 -8.76
C GLU A 96 -1.81 -0.12 -10.09
N PHE A 97 -1.19 1.05 -10.33
CA PHE A 97 -0.48 1.38 -11.58
C PHE A 97 0.93 1.93 -11.35
N GLY A 98 1.56 1.60 -10.22
CA GLY A 98 2.92 2.07 -9.94
C GLY A 98 4.01 1.32 -10.71
N LEU A 99 5.09 2.04 -11.00
CA LEU A 99 6.35 1.50 -11.48
C LEU A 99 7.44 1.71 -10.41
N CYS A 100 8.45 0.85 -10.40
CA CYS A 100 9.61 0.95 -9.52
C CYS A 100 10.90 0.96 -10.34
N ARG A 101 11.89 1.74 -9.91
CA ARG A 101 13.25 1.70 -10.46
C ARG A 101 14.06 0.62 -9.74
N GLN A 102 14.58 -0.34 -10.48
CA GLN A 102 15.45 -1.39 -9.95
C GLN A 102 16.63 -1.61 -10.89
N ASN A 103 17.86 -1.37 -10.41
CA ASN A 103 19.09 -1.45 -11.21
C ASN A 103 18.97 -0.66 -12.53
N ASP A 104 18.53 0.59 -12.43
CA ASP A 104 18.28 1.50 -13.55
C ASP A 104 17.23 1.05 -14.58
N GLN A 105 16.52 -0.05 -14.33
CA GLN A 105 15.39 -0.51 -15.14
C GLN A 105 14.05 -0.19 -14.49
N LEU A 106 13.06 0.13 -15.32
CA LEU A 106 11.67 0.24 -14.88
C LEU A 106 11.07 -1.17 -14.73
N LYS A 107 10.39 -1.40 -13.62
CA LYS A 107 9.65 -2.64 -13.32
C LYS A 107 8.25 -2.29 -12.85
N ALA A 108 7.25 -3.01 -13.35
CA ALA A 108 5.89 -2.88 -12.85
C ALA A 108 5.76 -3.45 -11.43
N ILE A 109 5.10 -2.69 -10.56
CA ILE A 109 4.72 -3.12 -9.21
C ILE A 109 3.20 -3.03 -8.99
N GLY A 110 2.50 -2.27 -9.84
CA GLY A 110 1.05 -2.09 -9.77
C GLY A 110 0.26 -3.34 -10.15
N ALA A 111 -0.76 -3.68 -9.38
CA ALA A 111 -1.61 -4.84 -9.62
C ALA A 111 -2.37 -4.78 -10.96
N GLY A 112 -2.86 -3.61 -11.35
CA GLY A 112 -3.48 -3.36 -12.65
C GLY A 112 -2.53 -3.67 -13.80
N LEU A 113 -1.25 -3.29 -13.66
CA LEU A 113 -0.21 -3.65 -14.65
C LEU A 113 0.05 -5.15 -14.67
N LEU A 114 0.29 -5.76 -13.50
CA LEU A 114 0.67 -7.18 -13.40
C LEU A 114 -0.45 -8.14 -13.86
N SER A 115 -1.70 -7.68 -13.87
CA SER A 115 -2.87 -8.46 -14.28
C SER A 115 -3.40 -8.12 -15.69
N SER A 116 -2.76 -7.17 -16.38
CA SER A 116 -3.14 -6.70 -17.72
C SER A 116 -1.95 -6.79 -18.67
N TYR A 117 -1.97 -7.77 -19.58
CA TYR A 117 -0.86 -8.00 -20.52
C TYR A 117 -0.54 -6.77 -21.38
N GLY A 118 -1.58 -6.14 -21.95
CA GLY A 118 -1.41 -4.99 -22.83
C GLY A 118 -0.92 -3.76 -22.08
N GLU A 119 -1.49 -3.49 -20.89
CA GLU A 119 -1.10 -2.32 -20.11
C GLU A 119 0.28 -2.48 -19.48
N LEU A 120 0.68 -3.69 -19.08
CA LEU A 120 2.05 -3.98 -18.64
C LEU A 120 3.08 -3.61 -19.72
N THR A 121 2.80 -3.97 -20.97
CA THR A 121 3.67 -3.69 -22.11
C THR A 121 3.71 -2.20 -22.41
N HIS A 122 2.55 -1.54 -22.40
CA HIS A 122 2.44 -0.10 -22.60
C HIS A 122 3.18 0.69 -21.50
N ALA A 123 2.94 0.37 -20.23
CA ALA A 123 3.55 1.05 -19.08
C ALA A 123 5.09 0.96 -19.06
N CYS A 124 5.66 -0.12 -19.59
CA CYS A 124 7.11 -0.32 -19.68
C CYS A 124 7.73 0.17 -21.01
N SER A 125 6.94 0.73 -21.93
CA SER A 125 7.40 1.27 -23.22
C SER A 125 7.73 2.76 -23.12
N ASP A 126 8.22 3.36 -24.21
CA ASP A 126 8.48 4.80 -24.30
C ASP A 126 7.23 5.63 -24.70
N GLU A 127 6.06 5.00 -24.86
CA GLU A 127 4.81 5.69 -25.23
C GLU A 127 4.21 6.55 -24.11
N PRO A 128 4.03 6.06 -22.86
CA PRO A 128 3.48 6.87 -21.78
C PRO A 128 4.55 7.76 -21.13
N GLN A 129 4.09 8.76 -20.37
CA GLN A 129 4.98 9.58 -19.55
C GLN A 129 5.35 8.85 -18.26
N HIS A 130 6.64 8.76 -17.96
CA HIS A 130 7.13 8.33 -16.65
C HIS A 130 7.54 9.53 -15.80
N VAL A 131 6.96 9.64 -14.62
CA VAL A 131 7.20 10.76 -13.70
C VAL A 131 7.66 10.23 -12.35
N THR A 132 8.65 10.88 -11.74
CA THR A 132 9.06 10.51 -10.38
C THR A 132 7.91 10.66 -9.39
N PHE A 133 7.70 9.65 -8.54
CA PHE A 133 6.70 9.68 -7.50
C PHE A 133 6.98 10.80 -6.48
N ASP A 134 6.01 11.70 -6.40
CA ASP A 134 5.90 12.77 -5.41
C ASP A 134 4.44 12.80 -4.93
N PRO A 135 4.16 12.48 -3.64
CA PRO A 135 2.79 12.45 -3.15
C PRO A 135 2.02 13.76 -3.31
N GLN A 136 2.68 14.92 -3.23
CA GLN A 136 1.99 16.22 -3.36
C GLN A 136 1.39 16.39 -4.76
N ARG A 137 2.14 15.99 -5.78
CA ARG A 137 1.68 16.00 -7.17
C ARG A 137 0.76 14.82 -7.49
N THR A 138 1.13 13.64 -7.03
CA THR A 138 0.44 12.38 -7.36
C THR A 138 -0.98 12.38 -6.83
N ALA A 139 -1.21 12.86 -5.61
CA ALA A 139 -2.52 12.90 -4.97
C ALA A 139 -3.55 13.79 -5.72
N LEU A 140 -3.08 14.65 -6.62
CA LEU A 140 -3.91 15.57 -7.42
C LEU A 140 -3.97 15.16 -8.89
N GLN A 141 -3.31 14.07 -9.29
CA GLN A 141 -3.28 13.62 -10.67
C GLN A 141 -4.64 13.02 -11.05
N PRO A 142 -5.37 13.59 -12.03
CA PRO A 142 -6.58 12.97 -12.54
C PRO A 142 -6.25 11.69 -13.31
N TYR A 143 -7.14 10.70 -13.23
CA TYR A 143 -7.05 9.44 -13.96
C TYR A 143 -8.42 8.98 -14.46
N LYS A 144 -8.40 7.99 -15.36
CA LYS A 144 -9.57 7.29 -15.88
C LYS A 144 -9.27 5.79 -15.89
N ASP A 145 -10.30 4.98 -15.77
CA ASP A 145 -10.25 3.52 -15.74
C ASP A 145 -10.56 2.86 -17.10
N SER A 146 -10.88 3.65 -18.13
CA SER A 146 -11.38 3.14 -19.41
C SER A 146 -10.31 2.82 -20.46
N ASN A 147 -9.14 3.46 -20.38
CA ASN A 147 -8.03 3.29 -21.31
C ASN A 147 -6.73 3.16 -20.51
N TYR A 148 -5.64 2.72 -21.18
CA TYR A 148 -4.31 2.71 -20.57
C TYR A 148 -3.91 4.08 -20.06
N GLN A 149 -3.21 4.12 -18.92
CA GLN A 149 -2.79 5.38 -18.34
C GLN A 149 -1.76 6.08 -19.24
N PRO A 150 -1.96 7.37 -19.56
CA PRO A 150 -0.97 8.13 -20.34
C PRO A 150 0.26 8.52 -19.51
N LEU A 151 0.18 8.34 -18.18
CA LEU A 151 1.19 8.74 -17.21
C LEU A 151 1.27 7.70 -16.09
N TYR A 152 2.49 7.30 -15.76
CA TYR A 152 2.80 6.41 -14.65
C TYR A 152 3.81 7.06 -13.71
N PHE A 153 3.61 6.87 -12.40
CA PHE A 153 4.58 7.31 -11.41
C PHE A 153 5.60 6.22 -11.10
N VAL A 154 6.87 6.62 -11.05
CA VAL A 154 8.02 5.75 -10.77
C VAL A 154 8.51 6.03 -9.36
N VAL A 155 8.46 5.02 -8.49
CA VAL A 155 9.09 5.06 -7.17
C VAL A 155 10.53 4.58 -7.26
N ASP A 156 11.45 5.25 -6.54
CA ASP A 156 12.85 4.81 -6.49
C ASP A 156 13.03 3.58 -5.58
N SER A 157 12.24 3.52 -4.51
CA SER A 157 12.05 2.32 -3.71
C SER A 157 10.72 2.40 -2.95
N ILE A 158 10.18 1.25 -2.54
CA ILE A 158 8.96 1.22 -1.74
C ILE A 158 9.17 1.87 -0.36
N TYR A 159 10.39 1.76 0.19
CA TYR A 159 10.76 2.43 1.44
C TYR A 159 10.71 3.95 1.29
N ASP A 160 11.34 4.50 0.25
CA ASP A 160 11.30 5.94 -0.05
C ASP A 160 9.86 6.43 -0.26
N ALA A 161 9.04 5.69 -1.03
CA ALA A 161 7.63 6.01 -1.21
C ALA A 161 6.86 6.06 0.12
N THR A 162 7.15 5.13 1.05
CA THR A 162 6.54 5.11 2.38
C THR A 162 6.94 6.32 3.23
N ILE A 163 8.21 6.74 3.17
CA ILE A 163 8.69 7.93 3.87
C ILE A 163 8.04 9.20 3.30
N LYS A 164 8.02 9.35 1.97
CA LYS A 164 7.36 10.47 1.29
C LYS A 164 5.87 10.54 1.62
N LEU A 165 5.17 9.40 1.63
CA LEU A 165 3.76 9.33 2.02
C LEU A 165 3.54 9.81 3.47
N ARG A 166 4.39 9.40 4.42
CA ARG A 166 4.30 9.86 5.81
C ARG A 166 4.52 11.36 5.93
N ALA A 167 5.49 11.91 5.20
CA ALA A 167 5.76 13.34 5.18
C ALA A 167 4.56 14.12 4.60
N PHE A 168 3.99 13.66 3.48
CA PHE A 168 2.79 14.23 2.88
C PHE A 168 1.62 14.28 3.86
N ALA A 169 1.40 13.20 4.60
CA ALA A 169 0.31 13.10 5.55
C ALA A 169 0.48 13.94 6.83
N GLN A 170 1.65 14.56 7.06
CA GLN A 170 1.82 15.53 8.16
C GLN A 170 0.91 16.76 7.97
N ASN A 171 0.50 17.03 6.73
CA ASN A 171 -0.44 18.11 6.42
C ASN A 171 -1.91 17.75 6.72
N PHE A 172 -2.19 16.50 7.11
CA PHE A 172 -3.56 16.08 7.38
C PHE A 172 -4.01 16.66 8.72
N GLN A 173 -5.08 17.45 8.69
CA GLN A 173 -5.69 17.97 9.91
C GLN A 173 -6.43 16.85 10.65
N ARG A 174 -5.72 16.17 11.55
CA ARG A 174 -6.27 15.12 12.41
C ARG A 174 -5.96 15.42 13.87
N PRO A 175 -6.95 15.47 14.79
CA PRO A 175 -6.73 15.78 16.20
C PRO A 175 -6.13 14.61 16.99
N PHE A 176 -5.69 13.55 16.31
CA PHE A 176 -5.10 12.36 16.90
C PHE A 176 -4.19 11.65 15.89
N ALA A 177 -3.22 10.90 16.41
CA ALA A 177 -2.47 9.90 15.65
C ALA A 177 -3.07 8.51 15.88
N VAL A 178 -2.72 7.56 15.02
CA VAL A 178 -3.10 6.16 15.15
C VAL A 178 -1.87 5.26 15.16
N ILE A 179 -1.88 4.24 16.01
CA ILE A 179 -0.87 3.20 16.05
C ILE A 179 -1.58 1.84 15.93
N TYR A 180 -1.14 1.01 14.99
CA TYR A 180 -1.63 -0.35 14.88
C TYR A 180 -0.98 -1.24 15.92
N ASP A 181 -1.78 -1.99 16.67
CA ASP A 181 -1.32 -3.05 17.56
C ASP A 181 -1.47 -4.41 16.85
N PRO A 182 -0.36 -5.05 16.43
CA PRO A 182 -0.40 -6.32 15.73
C PRO A 182 -0.78 -7.52 16.62
N TYR A 183 -0.70 -7.39 17.95
CA TYR A 183 -1.04 -8.49 18.87
C TYR A 183 -2.54 -8.62 19.08
N THR A 184 -3.24 -7.48 19.11
CA THR A 184 -4.69 -7.40 19.29
C THR A 184 -5.44 -7.13 17.99
N GLU A 185 -4.70 -6.96 16.88
CA GLU A 185 -5.22 -6.58 15.56
C GLU A 185 -6.12 -5.33 15.64
N SER A 186 -5.72 -4.36 16.45
CA SER A 186 -6.51 -3.17 16.77
C SER A 186 -5.76 -1.86 16.47
N VAL A 187 -6.47 -0.73 16.53
CA VAL A 187 -5.88 0.59 16.34
C VAL A 187 -6.00 1.39 17.64
N GLU A 188 -4.86 1.80 18.17
CA GLU A 188 -4.76 2.72 19.30
C GLU A 188 -4.85 4.17 18.80
N ILE A 189 -5.74 4.95 19.44
CA ILE A 189 -5.89 6.37 19.16
C ILE A 189 -5.02 7.15 20.16
N ILE A 190 -4.09 7.94 19.64
CA ILE A 190 -3.15 8.74 20.43
C ILE A 190 -3.57 10.21 20.37
N LYS A 191 -4.06 10.74 21.49
CA LYS A 191 -4.43 12.16 21.65
C LYS A 191 -3.47 12.88 22.59
N GLU A 192 -2.94 12.17 23.57
CA GLU A 192 -2.06 12.71 24.61
C GLU A 192 -0.90 11.75 24.91
N MET A 193 0.13 12.24 25.61
CA MET A 193 1.32 11.44 25.96
C MET A 193 1.01 10.19 26.78
N LYS A 194 -0.07 10.19 27.57
CA LYS A 194 -0.49 9.03 28.36
C LYS A 194 -0.94 7.85 27.50
N ASP A 195 -1.48 8.13 26.31
CA ASP A 195 -1.98 7.10 25.38
C ASP A 195 -0.82 6.31 24.76
N LEU A 196 0.38 6.91 24.69
CA LEU A 196 1.59 6.25 24.18
C LEU A 196 2.13 5.15 25.09
N LYS A 197 1.61 5.00 26.32
CA LYS A 197 2.15 4.08 27.33
C LYS A 197 2.26 2.64 26.81
N ASN A 198 1.23 2.15 26.12
CA ASN A 198 1.20 0.77 25.60
C ASN A 198 2.22 0.59 24.47
N GLY A 199 2.20 1.48 23.47
CA GLY A 199 3.18 1.48 22.38
C GLY A 199 4.62 1.59 22.85
N LEU A 200 4.91 2.45 23.83
CA LEU A 200 6.24 2.60 24.42
C LEU A 200 6.69 1.33 25.15
N ASN A 201 5.80 0.65 25.86
CA ASN A 201 6.13 -0.60 26.53
C ASN A 201 6.44 -1.72 25.52
N ARG A 202 5.68 -1.82 24.42
CA ARG A 202 5.98 -2.75 23.31
C ARG A 202 7.36 -2.45 22.71
N PHE A 203 7.61 -1.19 22.35
CA PHE A 203 8.90 -0.78 21.78
C PHE A 203 10.08 -1.05 22.71
N LYS A 204 9.94 -0.81 24.02
CA LYS A 204 10.98 -1.15 25.01
C LYS A 204 11.30 -2.65 25.03
N GLY A 205 10.29 -3.51 24.92
CA GLY A 205 10.47 -4.96 24.84
C GLY A 205 11.23 -5.39 23.59
N GLU A 206 10.87 -4.83 22.43
CA GLU A 206 11.58 -5.05 21.17
C GLU A 206 13.04 -4.59 21.23
N LEU A 207 13.28 -3.39 21.78
CA LEU A 207 14.62 -2.84 21.95
C LEU A 207 15.48 -3.71 22.89
N SER A 208 14.91 -4.17 24.01
CA SER A 208 15.59 -5.11 24.92
C SER A 208 16.04 -6.37 24.19
N SER A 209 15.10 -6.98 23.44
CA SER A 209 15.37 -8.21 22.68
C SER A 209 16.47 -8.00 21.64
N PHE A 210 16.47 -6.84 20.98
CA PHE A 210 17.52 -6.47 20.04
C PHE A 210 18.89 -6.30 20.74
N THR A 211 18.92 -5.60 21.86
CA THR A 211 20.18 -5.40 22.62
C THR A 211 20.76 -6.70 23.17
N GLU A 212 19.91 -7.64 23.60
CA GLU A 212 20.33 -8.97 24.03
C GLU A 212 20.94 -9.78 22.89
N ALA A 213 20.36 -9.69 21.69
CA ALA A 213 20.89 -10.34 20.49
C ALA A 213 22.28 -9.80 20.13
N VAL A 214 22.48 -8.48 20.18
CA VAL A 214 23.80 -7.84 19.94
C VAL A 214 24.83 -8.35 20.95
N ALA A 215 24.50 -8.30 22.25
CA ALA A 215 25.42 -8.76 23.30
C ALA A 215 25.75 -10.27 23.19
N SER A 216 24.81 -11.09 22.72
CA SER A 216 25.05 -12.52 22.47
C SER A 216 26.04 -12.76 21.33
N LEU A 217 25.98 -11.96 20.26
CA LEU A 217 26.89 -12.05 19.12
C LEU A 217 28.30 -11.58 19.47
N GLU A 218 28.42 -10.48 20.23
CA GLU A 218 29.74 -9.98 20.68
C GLU A 218 30.49 -11.02 21.52
N LYS A 219 29.80 -11.75 22.40
CA LYS A 219 30.39 -12.84 23.21
C LYS A 219 30.83 -14.07 22.41
N LYS A 220 30.31 -14.27 21.20
CA LYS A 220 30.73 -15.40 20.32
C LYS A 220 31.92 -15.04 19.43
N CYS A 221 32.20 -13.75 19.27
CA CYS A 221 33.28 -13.24 18.43
C CYS A 221 34.56 -12.85 19.21
N GLY A 222 34.52 -12.89 20.54
CA GLY A 222 35.68 -12.74 21.43
C GLY A 222 36.08 -14.04 22.09
#